data_AF-A0A8C5QPQ0-F1
#
_entry.id   AF-A0A8C5QPQ0-F1
#
_cell.length_a   1.000
_cell.length_b   1.000
_cell.length_c   1.000
_cell.angle_alpha   90.00
_cell.angle_beta   90.00
_cell.angle_gamma   90.00
#
_symmetry.space_group_name_H-M   'P 1'
#
loop_
_entity.id
_entity.type
_entity.pdbx_description
1 polymer ?
#
loop_
_entity_poly.entity_id
_entity_poly.type
_entity_poly.pdbx_seq_one_letter_code
_entity_poly.pdbx_strand_id
1 'polypeptide(L)'
;MFLPHVSLNELERSVFPQILPKAQKLFDGLIYEISRQASSLSSQNVQLKTSLRNNLQTMIQCLKALAACVHHICSQDKLVSLENIQSLPKSLLYVLRAAFAHCKESDSVYCGRLNLVSDLLQAIFKEAVILQKQLMELLDRTDLSSKVSEMETADLVSVKKPETRKRHTKSFPLRVEGRSSRKGSRRSHS
;
A
#
# COMPACT_ATOMS: atom_id res chain seq x y z
N MET A 1 -8.03 21.79 -16.41
CA MET A 1 -8.21 20.32 -16.36
C MET A 1 -6.92 19.71 -16.89
N PHE A 2 -6.14 19.03 -16.05
CA PHE A 2 -4.76 18.70 -16.40
C PHE A 2 -4.53 17.35 -17.10
N LEU A 3 -5.57 16.56 -17.42
CA LEU A 3 -5.60 15.53 -18.48
C LEU A 3 -6.96 14.78 -18.46
N PRO A 4 -7.99 15.23 -19.20
CA PRO A 4 -9.31 14.56 -19.22
C PRO A 4 -9.33 13.15 -19.84
N HIS A 5 -8.20 12.66 -20.37
CA HIS A 5 -8.17 11.42 -21.16
C HIS A 5 -7.10 10.41 -20.72
N VAL A 6 -6.34 10.68 -19.66
CA VAL A 6 -5.33 9.73 -19.14
C VAL A 6 -5.96 8.90 -18.04
N SER A 7 -5.98 7.58 -18.23
CA SER A 7 -6.47 6.65 -17.22
C SER A 7 -5.53 6.60 -16.01
N LEU A 8 -6.04 6.26 -14.82
CA LEU A 8 -5.17 6.05 -13.64
C LEU A 8 -4.11 4.98 -13.88
N ASN A 9 -4.41 3.94 -14.65
CA ASN A 9 -3.44 2.91 -15.01
C ASN A 9 -2.29 3.47 -15.86
N GLU A 10 -2.59 4.35 -16.82
CA GLU A 10 -1.59 5.01 -17.66
C GLU A 10 -0.75 5.99 -16.82
N LEU A 11 -1.37 6.70 -15.88
CA LEU A 11 -0.67 7.57 -14.93
C LEU A 11 0.32 6.78 -14.06
N GLU A 12 -0.11 5.64 -13.51
CA GLU A 12 0.71 4.74 -12.69
C GLU A 12 1.84 4.08 -13.48
N ARG A 13 1.63 3.73 -14.75
CA ARG A 13 2.65 3.07 -15.57
C ARG A 13 3.65 4.02 -16.22
N SER A 14 3.22 5.21 -16.63
CA SER A 14 4.04 6.09 -17.47
C SER A 14 4.51 7.35 -16.74
N VAL A 15 3.66 7.97 -15.92
CA VAL A 15 3.94 9.30 -15.34
C VAL A 15 4.54 9.17 -13.95
N PHE A 16 3.89 8.44 -13.05
CA PHE A 16 4.31 8.32 -11.66
C PHE A 16 5.73 7.76 -11.48
N PRO A 17 6.19 6.74 -12.24
CA PRO A 17 7.56 6.24 -12.12
C PRO A 17 8.61 7.29 -12.48
N GLN A 18 8.25 8.30 -13.29
CA GLN A 18 9.16 9.37 -13.69
C GLN A 18 9.10 10.58 -12.76
N ILE A 19 7.91 10.93 -12.29
CA ILE A 19 7.66 12.17 -11.54
C ILE A 19 7.82 11.97 -10.04
N LEU A 20 7.31 10.88 -9.46
CA LEU A 20 7.34 10.65 -8.02
C LEU A 20 8.77 10.55 -7.47
N PRO A 21 9.71 9.81 -8.10
CA PRO A 21 11.10 9.80 -7.63
C PRO A 21 11.78 11.16 -7.74
N LYS A 22 11.40 11.99 -8.72
CA LYS A 22 11.91 13.37 -8.83
C LYS A 22 11.36 14.26 -7.73
N ALA A 23 10.09 14.10 -7.36
CA ALA A 23 9.48 14.81 -6.24
C ALA A 23 10.16 14.45 -4.91
N GLN A 24 10.45 13.16 -4.68
CA GLN A 24 11.20 12.70 -3.51
C GLN A 24 12.61 13.32 -3.47
N LYS A 25 13.36 13.21 -4.57
CA LYS A 25 14.71 13.80 -4.68
C LYS A 25 14.71 15.32 -4.49
N LEU A 26 13.70 16.02 -5.02
CA LEU A 26 13.53 17.45 -4.80
C LEU A 26 13.35 17.74 -3.31
N PHE A 27 12.51 16.98 -2.63
CA PHE A 27 12.26 17.16 -1.20
C PHE A 27 13.51 16.90 -0.36
N ASP A 28 14.27 15.84 -0.66
CA ASP A 28 15.55 15.54 -0.01
C ASP A 28 16.58 16.64 -0.23
N GLY A 29 16.68 17.13 -1.48
CA GLY A 29 17.56 18.24 -1.84
C GLY A 29 17.22 19.53 -1.08
N LEU A 30 15.92 19.84 -0.94
CA LEU A 30 15.46 20.99 -0.17
C LEU A 30 15.82 20.85 1.32
N ILE A 31 15.60 19.69 1.93
CA ILE A 31 15.96 19.44 3.34
C ILE A 31 17.48 19.55 3.55
N TYR A 32 18.27 18.99 2.63
CA TYR A 32 19.73 19.10 2.67
C TYR A 32 20.18 20.56 2.60
N GLU A 33 19.65 21.33 1.63
CA GLU A 33 20.00 22.74 1.46
C GLU A 33 19.57 23.59 2.65
N ILE A 34 18.37 23.35 3.18
CA ILE A 34 17.86 24.02 4.38
C ILE A 34 18.79 23.74 5.57
N SER A 35 19.19 22.50 5.79
CA SER A 35 20.07 22.12 6.91
C SER A 35 21.45 22.77 6.76
N ARG A 36 22.00 22.78 5.54
CA ARG A 36 23.26 23.43 5.22
C ARG A 36 23.19 24.93 5.47
N GLN A 37 22.15 25.59 4.99
CA GLN A 37 21.95 27.02 5.17
C GLN A 37 21.68 27.38 6.63
N ALA A 38 20.90 26.55 7.34
CA ALA A 38 20.53 26.82 8.73
C ALA A 38 21.74 26.83 9.67
N SER A 39 22.73 25.97 9.41
CA SER A 39 24.01 25.97 10.14
C SER A 39 24.78 27.29 10.05
N SER A 40 24.61 28.02 8.94
CA SER A 40 25.29 29.28 8.64
C SER A 40 24.37 30.49 8.79
N LEU A 41 23.18 30.32 9.40
CA LEU A 41 22.28 31.43 9.65
C LEU A 41 23.00 32.49 10.49
N SER A 42 22.89 33.74 10.06
CA SER A 42 23.25 34.91 10.84
C SER A 42 22.17 35.95 10.62
N SER A 43 21.90 36.79 11.61
CA SER A 43 20.89 37.83 11.52
C SER A 43 21.21 38.85 10.41
N GLN A 44 22.46 38.95 9.99
CA GLN A 44 22.95 39.91 8.99
C GLN A 44 22.97 39.38 7.55
N ASN A 45 22.90 38.06 7.34
CA ASN A 45 22.99 37.48 6.00
C ASN A 45 21.62 37.40 5.30
N VAL A 46 21.18 38.54 4.76
CA VAL A 46 19.86 38.70 4.11
C VAL A 46 19.68 37.76 2.92
N GLN A 47 20.72 37.56 2.10
CA GLN A 47 20.67 36.67 0.94
C GLN A 47 20.43 35.21 1.37
N LEU A 48 21.15 34.76 2.40
CA LEU A 48 21.00 33.40 2.93
C LEU A 48 19.62 33.18 3.56
N LYS A 49 19.10 34.16 4.31
CA LYS A 49 17.72 34.14 4.81
C LYS A 49 16.69 34.05 3.69
N THR A 50 16.88 34.82 2.62
CA THR A 50 15.97 34.82 1.47
C THR A 50 16.00 33.46 0.77
N SER A 51 17.19 32.91 0.51
CA SER A 51 17.32 31.58 -0.08
C SER A 51 16.69 30.49 0.77
N LEU A 52 16.86 30.55 2.09
CA LEU A 52 16.27 29.60 3.02
C LEU A 52 14.74 29.63 2.97
N ARG A 53 14.16 30.85 2.99
CA ARG A 53 12.72 31.03 2.88
C ARG A 53 12.19 30.55 1.53
N ASN A 54 12.93 30.77 0.43
CA ASN A 54 12.56 30.25 -0.89
C ASN A 54 12.56 28.71 -0.93
N ASN A 55 13.53 28.06 -0.28
CA ASN A 55 13.57 26.60 -0.18
C ASN A 55 12.36 26.06 0.58
N LEU A 56 12.02 26.67 1.73
CA LEU A 56 10.83 26.32 2.50
C LEU A 56 9.54 26.55 1.71
N GLN A 57 9.43 27.65 0.98
CA GLN A 57 8.30 27.91 0.08
C GLN A 57 8.18 26.85 -1.01
N THR A 58 9.30 26.39 -1.56
CA THR A 58 9.31 25.32 -2.56
C THR A 58 8.79 24.00 -1.98
N MET A 59 9.12 23.68 -0.72
CA MET A 59 8.53 22.52 -0.03
C MET A 59 7.01 22.64 0.09
N ILE A 60 6.50 23.83 0.46
CA ILE A 60 5.05 24.12 0.54
C ILE A 60 4.39 23.88 -0.82
N GLN A 61 4.98 24.38 -1.91
CA GLN A 61 4.43 24.19 -3.25
C GLN A 61 4.46 22.72 -3.70
N CYS A 62 5.51 21.98 -3.34
CA CYS A 62 5.60 20.55 -3.61
C CYS A 62 4.46 19.78 -2.91
N LEU A 63 4.22 20.06 -1.62
CA LEU A 63 3.11 19.47 -0.85
C LEU A 63 1.75 19.80 -1.48
N LYS A 64 1.53 21.06 -1.87
CA LYS A 64 0.29 21.50 -2.54
C LYS A 64 0.08 20.81 -3.88
N ALA A 65 1.13 20.63 -4.68
CA ALA A 65 1.04 19.96 -5.97
C ALA A 65 0.69 18.48 -5.80
N LEU A 66 1.30 17.81 -4.82
CA LEU A 66 0.95 16.43 -4.48
C LEU A 66 -0.48 16.33 -3.96
N ALA A 67 -0.92 17.26 -3.13
CA ALA A 67 -2.28 17.32 -2.61
C ALA A 67 -3.31 17.50 -3.74
N ALA A 68 -3.04 18.43 -4.67
CA ALA A 68 -3.87 18.63 -5.85
C ALA A 68 -3.94 17.37 -6.74
N CYS A 69 -2.83 16.64 -6.87
CA CYS A 69 -2.79 15.37 -7.60
C CYS A 69 -3.71 14.32 -6.97
N VAL A 70 -3.62 14.11 -5.64
CA VAL A 70 -4.48 13.17 -4.92
C VAL A 70 -5.94 13.57 -5.00
N HIS A 71 -6.23 14.86 -4.76
CA HIS A 71 -7.58 15.38 -4.87
C HIS A 71 -8.18 15.13 -6.26
N HIS A 72 -7.40 15.32 -7.31
CA HIS A 72 -7.85 15.06 -8.67
C HIS A 72 -8.22 13.59 -8.87
N ILE A 73 -7.39 12.65 -8.39
CA ILE A 73 -7.66 11.21 -8.45
C ILE A 73 -8.95 10.87 -7.70
N CYS A 74 -9.10 11.40 -6.48
CA CYS A 74 -10.30 11.22 -5.67
C CYS A 74 -11.58 11.80 -6.32
N SER A 75 -11.45 12.87 -7.11
CA SER A 75 -12.60 13.53 -7.77
C SER A 75 -13.17 12.77 -8.98
N GLN A 76 -12.49 11.74 -9.49
CA GLN A 76 -12.92 10.98 -10.68
C GLN A 76 -13.89 9.80 -10.38
N ASP A 77 -14.34 9.69 -9.13
CA ASP A 77 -15.56 8.99 -8.68
C ASP A 77 -15.73 7.50 -9.06
N LYS A 78 -14.65 6.71 -8.95
CA LYS A 78 -14.71 5.24 -8.95
C LYS A 78 -13.87 4.68 -7.81
N LEU A 79 -14.26 3.52 -7.28
CA LEU A 79 -13.37 2.67 -6.48
C LEU A 79 -12.04 2.55 -7.23
N VAL A 80 -10.95 2.88 -6.54
CA VAL A 80 -9.62 2.88 -7.14
C VAL A 80 -9.01 1.51 -6.87
N SER A 81 -8.68 0.77 -7.93
CA SER A 81 -7.92 -0.48 -7.76
C SER A 81 -6.50 -0.15 -7.28
N LEU A 82 -6.01 -0.80 -6.22
CA LEU A 82 -4.69 -0.52 -5.63
C LEU A 82 -3.55 -0.64 -6.65
N GLU A 83 -3.65 -1.59 -7.57
CA GLU A 83 -2.70 -1.79 -8.70
C GLU A 83 -2.56 -0.57 -9.61
N ASN A 84 -3.56 0.31 -9.65
CA ASN A 84 -3.56 1.52 -10.47
C ASN A 84 -3.00 2.75 -9.73
N ILE A 85 -2.62 2.62 -8.46
CA ILE A 85 -2.08 3.76 -7.67
C ILE A 85 -0.90 3.40 -6.78
N GLN A 86 -0.44 2.15 -6.70
CA GLN A 86 0.53 1.68 -5.69
C GLN A 86 1.79 2.56 -5.52
N SER A 87 2.29 3.18 -6.58
CA SER A 87 3.47 4.06 -6.50
C SER A 87 3.18 5.37 -5.74
N LEU A 88 1.96 5.87 -5.84
CA LEU A 88 1.55 7.16 -5.29
C LEU A 88 1.50 7.16 -3.76
N PRO A 89 0.71 6.32 -3.06
CA PRO A 89 0.71 6.25 -1.59
C PRO A 89 2.12 6.09 -1.01
N LYS A 90 2.94 5.23 -1.61
CA LYS A 90 4.33 5.02 -1.17
C LYS A 90 5.15 6.32 -1.27
N SER A 91 5.06 7.04 -2.38
CA SER A 91 5.76 8.30 -2.55
C SER A 91 5.25 9.39 -1.60
N LEU A 92 3.94 9.45 -1.39
CA LEU A 92 3.33 10.43 -0.50
C LEU A 92 3.73 10.19 0.95
N LEU A 93 3.72 8.93 1.41
CA LEU A 93 4.19 8.57 2.76
C LEU A 93 5.65 8.96 2.96
N TYR A 94 6.50 8.80 1.94
CA TYR A 94 7.89 9.26 2.00
C TYR A 94 7.99 10.76 2.23
N VAL A 95 7.31 11.56 1.39
CA VAL A 95 7.33 13.03 1.48
C VAL A 95 6.72 13.52 2.79
N LEU A 96 5.61 12.92 3.23
CA LEU A 96 4.97 13.24 4.51
C LEU A 96 5.90 12.95 5.69
N ARG A 97 6.56 11.78 5.69
CA ARG A 97 7.54 11.43 6.71
C ARG A 97 8.66 12.47 6.78
N ALA A 98 9.21 12.85 5.63
CA ALA A 98 10.27 13.85 5.56
C ALA A 98 9.79 15.23 6.04
N ALA A 99 8.59 15.66 5.64
CA ALA A 99 8.01 16.95 6.04
C ALA A 99 7.77 17.02 7.56
N PHE A 100 7.16 15.98 8.14
CA PHE A 100 6.91 15.91 9.57
C PHE A 100 8.21 15.77 10.37
N ALA A 101 9.19 15.01 9.88
CA ALA A 101 10.50 14.93 10.52
C ALA A 101 11.18 16.30 10.56
N HIS A 102 11.19 17.03 9.45
CA HIS A 102 11.73 18.40 9.40
C HIS A 102 11.03 19.35 10.38
N CYS A 103 9.70 19.28 10.48
CA CYS A 103 8.94 20.10 11.45
C CYS A 103 9.24 19.70 12.89
N LYS A 104 9.43 18.39 13.17
CA LYS A 104 9.74 17.88 14.50
C LYS A 104 11.15 18.28 14.95
N GLU A 105 12.10 18.25 14.02
CA GLU A 105 13.52 18.51 14.28
C GLU A 105 13.89 19.99 14.10
N SER A 106 12.90 20.86 13.81
CA SER A 106 13.14 22.24 13.42
C SER A 106 13.93 23.03 14.47
N ASP A 107 13.66 22.82 15.76
CA ASP A 107 14.38 23.56 16.82
C ASP A 107 15.91 23.33 16.75
N SER A 108 16.31 22.07 16.51
CA SER A 108 17.69 21.67 16.29
C SER A 108 18.24 22.24 14.97
N VAL A 109 17.50 22.05 13.87
CA VAL A 109 17.92 22.49 12.52
C VAL A 109 18.18 23.99 12.47
N TYR A 110 17.33 24.80 13.10
CA TYR A 110 17.43 26.26 13.07
C TYR A 110 18.17 26.86 14.28
N CYS A 111 18.75 26.02 15.15
CA CYS A 111 19.52 26.42 16.33
C CYS A 111 18.81 27.49 17.18
N GLY A 112 17.52 27.28 17.47
CA GLY A 112 16.68 28.21 18.24
C GLY A 112 16.23 29.48 17.50
N ARG A 113 16.54 29.65 16.21
CA ARG A 113 16.15 30.83 15.40
C ARG A 113 14.88 30.61 14.59
N LEU A 114 13.92 29.91 15.19
CA LEU A 114 12.65 29.55 14.56
C LEU A 114 11.82 30.78 14.17
N ASN A 115 11.97 31.90 14.88
CA ASN A 115 11.29 33.16 14.58
C ASN A 115 11.54 33.67 13.14
N LEU A 116 12.60 33.23 12.47
CA LEU A 116 12.90 33.60 11.08
C LEU A 116 12.07 32.85 10.04
N VAL A 117 11.47 31.71 10.42
CA VAL A 117 10.86 30.74 9.50
C VAL A 117 9.58 30.09 10.06
N SER A 118 9.12 30.49 11.24
CA SER A 118 8.01 29.85 11.96
C SER A 118 6.71 29.87 11.15
N ASP A 119 6.45 30.96 10.44
CA ASP A 119 5.32 31.11 9.52
C ASP A 119 5.37 30.06 8.39
N LEU A 120 6.54 29.82 7.81
CA LEU A 120 6.73 28.84 6.75
C LEU A 120 6.69 27.40 7.29
N LEU A 121 7.27 27.14 8.46
CA LEU A 121 7.17 25.83 9.11
C LEU A 121 5.72 25.46 9.44
N GLN A 122 4.94 26.42 9.95
CA GLN A 122 3.53 26.22 10.20
C GLN A 122 2.76 25.94 8.89
N ALA A 123 3.10 26.64 7.81
CA ALA A 123 2.52 26.38 6.49
C ALA A 123 2.90 24.99 5.95
N ILE A 124 4.15 24.55 6.08
CA ILE A 124 4.60 23.19 5.72
C ILE A 124 3.79 22.16 6.50
N PHE A 125 3.69 22.31 7.82
CA PHE A 125 2.93 21.40 8.66
C PHE A 125 1.46 21.33 8.24
N LYS A 126 0.84 22.49 7.98
CA LYS A 126 -0.56 22.56 7.53
C LYS A 126 -0.76 21.84 6.19
N GLU A 127 0.08 22.10 5.20
CA GLU A 127 -0.04 21.43 3.89
C GLU A 127 0.27 19.93 3.98
N ALA A 128 1.20 19.51 4.83
CA ALA A 128 1.46 18.10 5.10
C ALA A 128 0.23 17.41 5.72
N VAL A 129 -0.46 18.06 6.67
CA VAL A 129 -1.72 17.53 7.23
C VAL A 129 -2.83 17.45 6.18
N ILE A 130 -2.94 18.43 5.28
CA ILE A 130 -3.91 18.38 4.17
C ILE A 130 -3.61 17.19 3.26
N LEU A 131 -2.36 17.03 2.83
CA LEU A 131 -1.94 15.91 2.00
C LEU A 131 -2.16 14.56 2.70
N GLN A 132 -1.88 14.48 4.00
CA GLN A 132 -2.13 13.29 4.80
C GLN A 132 -3.62 12.92 4.80
N LYS A 133 -4.51 13.89 5.03
CA LYS A 133 -5.97 13.64 5.00
C LYS A 133 -6.45 13.13 3.65
N GLN A 134 -5.95 13.73 2.56
CA GLN A 134 -6.29 13.30 1.21
C GLN A 134 -5.72 11.91 0.89
N LEU A 135 -4.53 11.58 1.39
CA LEU A 135 -3.99 10.23 1.28
C LEU A 135 -4.89 9.21 2.01
N MET A 136 -5.35 9.52 3.22
CA MET A 136 -6.29 8.65 3.94
C MET A 136 -7.58 8.47 3.15
N GLU A 137 -8.13 9.55 2.61
CA GLU A 137 -9.33 9.53 1.75
C GLU A 137 -9.14 8.69 0.49
N LEU A 138 -7.96 8.73 -0.14
CA LEU A 138 -7.60 7.89 -1.28
C LEU A 138 -7.56 6.41 -0.88
N LEU A 139 -6.94 6.09 0.25
CA LEU A 139 -6.84 4.72 0.77
C LEU A 139 -8.21 4.15 1.13
N ASP A 140 -9.10 4.95 1.71
CA ASP A 140 -10.47 4.54 2.05
C ASP A 140 -11.30 4.20 0.79
N ARG A 141 -10.99 4.81 -0.36
CA ARG A 141 -11.62 4.49 -1.66
C ARG A 141 -10.91 3.38 -2.43
N THR A 142 -9.82 2.84 -1.89
CA THR A 142 -9.04 1.83 -2.59
C THR A 142 -9.64 0.45 -2.33
N ASP A 143 -9.97 -0.28 -3.40
CA ASP A 143 -10.41 -1.67 -3.27
C ASP A 143 -9.18 -2.57 -3.05
N LEU A 144 -9.14 -3.24 -1.90
CA LEU A 144 -8.10 -4.19 -1.51
C LEU A 144 -8.40 -5.62 -1.99
N SER A 145 -9.55 -5.85 -2.63
CA SER A 145 -10.02 -7.18 -3.08
C SER A 145 -9.12 -7.84 -4.15
N SER A 146 -8.05 -7.19 -4.59
CA SER A 146 -7.32 -7.59 -5.80
C SER A 146 -6.49 -8.88 -5.69
N LYS A 147 -6.65 -9.75 -4.67
CA LYS A 147 -6.12 -11.14 -4.60
C LYS A 147 -6.81 -12.04 -3.55
N VAL A 148 -8.14 -12.20 -3.56
CA VAL A 148 -8.68 -13.52 -3.23
C VAL A 148 -9.01 -14.17 -4.55
N SER A 149 -8.01 -14.84 -5.12
CA SER A 149 -8.28 -15.73 -6.25
C SER A 149 -9.29 -16.77 -5.76
N GLU A 150 -10.46 -16.81 -6.39
CA GLU A 150 -11.53 -17.79 -6.15
C GLU A 150 -11.08 -19.26 -6.34
N MET A 151 -9.79 -19.50 -6.61
CA MET A 151 -9.18 -20.81 -6.69
C MET A 151 -8.91 -21.46 -5.32
N GLU A 152 -8.89 -20.70 -4.21
CA GLU A 152 -8.67 -21.27 -2.86
C GLU A 152 -9.96 -21.63 -2.09
N THR A 153 -11.13 -21.26 -2.59
CA THR A 153 -12.41 -21.64 -1.96
C THR A 153 -12.97 -22.98 -2.47
N ALA A 154 -12.39 -23.56 -3.54
CA ALA A 154 -12.79 -24.86 -4.06
C ALA A 154 -12.33 -26.03 -3.15
N ASP A 155 -11.30 -25.83 -2.33
CA ASP A 155 -10.73 -26.89 -1.46
C ASP A 155 -11.46 -27.01 -0.10
N LEU A 156 -12.28 -26.02 0.28
CA LEU A 156 -13.02 -26.05 1.55
C LEU A 156 -14.40 -26.74 1.46
N VAL A 157 -14.84 -27.16 0.26
CA VAL A 157 -16.15 -27.83 0.03
C VAL A 157 -16.01 -29.35 -0.21
N SER A 158 -14.82 -29.93 -0.13
CA SER A 158 -14.67 -31.41 -0.13
C SER A 158 -14.72 -31.99 1.28
N VAL A 159 -15.88 -31.89 1.94
CA VAL A 159 -16.20 -32.70 3.12
C VAL A 159 -16.38 -34.15 2.66
N LYS A 160 -15.31 -34.96 2.79
CA LYS A 160 -15.38 -36.43 2.70
C LYS A 160 -16.40 -36.93 3.72
N LYS A 161 -17.50 -37.53 3.24
CA LYS A 161 -18.46 -38.28 4.07
C LYS A 161 -17.71 -39.36 4.87
N PRO A 162 -17.91 -39.48 6.19
CA PRO A 162 -17.31 -40.58 6.95
C PRO A 162 -18.03 -41.90 6.64
N GLU A 163 -17.26 -42.92 6.26
CA GLU A 163 -17.71 -44.31 6.14
C GLU A 163 -18.21 -44.82 7.50
N THR A 164 -19.50 -45.12 7.59
CA THR A 164 -20.07 -45.80 8.76
C THR A 164 -19.80 -47.30 8.69
N ARG A 165 -18.83 -47.77 9.48
CA ARG A 165 -18.59 -49.17 9.80
C ARG A 165 -19.70 -49.72 10.70
N LYS A 166 -20.66 -50.47 10.15
CA LYS A 166 -21.62 -51.26 10.96
C LYS A 166 -21.09 -52.68 11.16
N ARG A 167 -20.71 -53.02 12.40
CA ARG A 167 -20.70 -54.42 12.89
C ARG A 167 -22.03 -54.66 13.59
N HIS A 168 -22.77 -55.70 13.24
CA HIS A 168 -23.58 -56.45 14.21
C HIS A 168 -23.82 -57.89 13.76
N THR A 169 -23.86 -58.75 14.76
CA THR A 169 -23.70 -60.21 14.76
C THR A 169 -25.03 -60.96 14.74
N LYS A 170 -25.00 -62.13 14.07
CA LYS A 170 -25.75 -63.40 14.32
C LYS A 170 -27.28 -63.41 14.23
N SER A 171 -27.84 -64.25 13.34
CA SER A 171 -28.46 -65.55 13.67
C SER A 171 -29.11 -66.24 12.45
N PHE A 172 -29.08 -67.57 12.45
CA PHE A 172 -29.58 -68.55 11.45
C PHE A 172 -31.13 -68.58 11.33
N PRO A 173 -31.69 -69.17 10.25
CA PRO A 173 -32.14 -70.57 10.34
C PRO A 173 -31.84 -71.44 9.10
N LEU A 174 -32.08 -72.74 9.30
CA LEU A 174 -31.79 -73.92 8.46
C LEU A 174 -32.74 -74.11 7.26
N ARG A 175 -32.27 -74.84 6.23
CA ARG A 175 -32.72 -76.21 5.83
C ARG A 175 -33.03 -76.41 4.32
N VAL A 176 -32.23 -77.32 3.69
CA VAL A 176 -32.56 -78.38 2.67
C VAL A 176 -33.02 -77.90 1.29
N GLU A 177 -32.66 -78.40 0.10
CA GLU A 177 -32.13 -79.64 -0.52
C GLU A 177 -31.45 -79.17 -1.84
N GLY A 178 -30.45 -79.78 -2.48
CA GLY A 178 -30.35 -81.16 -2.94
C GLY A 178 -29.37 -81.26 -4.12
N ARG A 179 -28.63 -82.39 -4.16
CA ARG A 179 -28.03 -83.13 -5.30
C ARG A 179 -27.27 -82.37 -6.40
N SER A 180 -25.99 -82.73 -6.61
CA SER A 180 -25.60 -83.84 -7.51
C SER A 180 -24.09 -83.84 -7.82
N SER A 181 -23.41 -84.83 -7.23
CA SER A 181 -22.39 -85.75 -7.78
C SER A 181 -21.37 -85.37 -8.88
N ARG A 182 -20.15 -85.88 -8.60
CA ARG A 182 -19.11 -86.46 -9.50
C ARG A 182 -18.24 -85.44 -10.24
N LYS A 183 -16.92 -85.57 -10.42
CA LYS A 183 -15.86 -86.62 -10.33
C LYS A 183 -14.55 -85.77 -10.17
N GLY A 184 -13.47 -86.14 -9.49
CA GLY A 184 -12.79 -87.42 -9.36
C GLY A 184 -11.31 -87.21 -9.73
N SER A 185 -10.39 -87.76 -8.91
CA SER A 185 -8.99 -88.09 -9.23
C SER A 185 -8.03 -86.93 -9.59
N ARG A 186 -6.76 -86.89 -9.20
CA ARG A 186 -5.83 -87.90 -8.69
C ARG A 186 -4.52 -87.19 -8.30
N ARG A 187 -3.88 -87.65 -7.21
CA ARG A 187 -2.44 -88.03 -7.09
C ARG A 187 -1.36 -86.97 -7.39
N SER A 188 -0.23 -86.88 -6.69
CA SER A 188 0.35 -87.57 -5.52
C SER A 188 1.75 -86.98 -5.30
N HIS A 189 2.26 -87.13 -4.07
CA HIS A 189 3.64 -87.47 -3.65
C HIS A 189 4.81 -87.13 -4.59
N SER A 190 5.97 -86.67 -4.12
CA SER A 190 6.59 -86.64 -2.79
C SER A 190 7.83 -85.77 -2.88
#